data_AF-A0A7S3SQF6-F1
#
_entry.id   AF-A0A7S3SQF6-F1
#
_cell.length_a   1.000
_cell.length_b   1.000
_cell.length_c   1.000
_cell.angle_alpha   90.00
_cell.angle_beta   90.00
_cell.angle_gamma   90.00
#
_symmetry.space_group_name_H-M   'P 1'
#
loop_
_entity.id
_entity.type
_entity.pdbx_description
1 polymer ?
#
loop_
_entity_poly.entity_id
_entity_poly.type
_entity_poly.pdbx_seq_one_letter_code
_entity_poly.pdbx_strand_id
1 'polypeptide(L)'
;ERSAPTLSTKAPAEESIELELKCSLRELQEGATRRVLVNRTRIAPSGASYQESKPVTIPVRAGWVSGMRVTFKGEGNHGSLEKQPGDLIITVRESLQSDNDPEAAEGQAAN
;
A
#
# COMPACT_ATOMS: atom_id res chain seq x y z
N GLU A 1 3.29 30.94 4.30
CA GLU A 1 2.17 29.98 4.29
C GLU A 1 2.00 29.26 5.63
N ARG A 2 0.76 29.05 6.09
CA ARG A 2 0.42 28.06 7.13
C ARG A 2 -0.15 26.81 6.44
N SER A 3 0.38 25.63 6.77
CA SER A 3 -0.23 24.27 6.74
C SER A 3 0.86 23.25 6.35
N ALA A 4 1.24 22.20 7.07
CA ALA A 4 0.78 21.57 8.31
C ALA A 4 2.00 20.83 8.94
N PRO A 5 2.06 20.61 10.28
CA PRO A 5 3.12 19.80 10.88
C PRO A 5 2.72 18.33 10.84
N THR A 6 3.33 17.50 10.00
CA THR A 6 3.20 16.05 10.13
C THR A 6 4.29 15.54 11.08
N LEU A 7 3.90 15.41 12.35
CA LEU A 7 4.62 14.69 13.39
C LEU A 7 4.96 13.26 12.92
N SER A 8 6.24 12.95 12.76
CA SER A 8 6.84 11.69 13.24
C SER A 8 8.35 11.77 13.13
N THR A 9 9.01 11.98 14.28
CA THR A 9 10.45 11.76 14.45
C THR A 9 10.77 10.28 14.31
N LYS A 10 10.95 9.81 13.08
CA LYS A 10 11.54 8.53 12.72
C LYS A 10 12.59 8.88 11.66
N ALA A 11 13.78 8.28 11.71
CA ALA A 11 14.87 8.49 10.73
C ALA A 11 14.30 8.55 9.30
N PRO A 12 14.88 9.32 8.36
CA PRO A 12 14.29 9.55 7.04
C PRO A 12 13.99 8.20 6.39
N ALA A 13 12.74 7.76 6.48
CA ALA A 13 12.25 6.59 5.79
C ALA A 13 11.88 7.05 4.38
N GLU A 14 11.97 6.13 3.44
CA GLU A 14 11.42 6.37 2.11
C GLU A 14 9.91 6.62 2.15
N GLU A 15 9.39 7.25 1.11
CA GLU A 15 7.97 7.57 1.01
C GLU A 15 7.11 6.30 1.14
N SER A 16 6.04 6.41 1.91
CA SER A 16 5.08 5.33 2.07
C SER A 16 4.30 5.11 0.78
N ILE A 17 4.07 3.86 0.42
CA ILE A 17 3.21 3.51 -0.70
C ILE A 17 1.78 3.50 -0.18
N GLU A 18 0.90 4.34 -0.72
CA GLU A 18 -0.52 4.36 -0.37
C GLU A 18 -1.33 3.65 -1.47
N LEU A 19 -2.04 2.58 -1.11
CA LEU A 19 -2.91 1.84 -2.02
C LEU A 19 -4.34 1.81 -1.48
N GLU A 20 -5.31 1.80 -2.38
CA GLU A 20 -6.72 1.61 -2.04
C GLU A 20 -7.12 0.17 -2.34
N LEU A 21 -7.64 -0.53 -1.33
CA LEU A 21 -8.22 -1.85 -1.48
C LEU A 21 -9.74 -1.74 -1.46
N LYS A 22 -10.35 -1.92 -2.63
CA LYS A 22 -11.81 -2.01 -2.76
C LYS A 22 -12.29 -3.39 -2.30
N CYS A 23 -13.18 -3.39 -1.31
CA CYS A 23 -13.82 -4.59 -0.79
C CYS A 23 -15.32 -4.44 -0.89
N SER A 24 -16.01 -5.53 -1.23
CA SER A 24 -17.47 -5.57 -1.19
C SER A 24 -17.97 -5.61 0.26
N LEU A 25 -19.21 -5.17 0.50
CA LEU A 25 -19.86 -5.24 1.81
C LEU A 25 -19.78 -6.66 2.41
N ARG A 26 -20.00 -7.67 1.57
CA ARG A 26 -19.94 -9.08 1.95
C ARG A 26 -18.58 -9.47 2.50
N GLU A 27 -17.50 -9.07 1.84
CA GLU A 27 -16.13 -9.34 2.29
C GLU A 27 -15.78 -8.63 3.60
N LEU A 28 -16.31 -7.42 3.81
CA LEU A 28 -16.13 -6.70 5.07
C LEU A 28 -16.94 -7.33 6.21
N GLN A 29 -18.07 -7.98 5.90
CA GLN A 29 -18.94 -8.64 6.88
C GLN A 29 -18.48 -10.06 7.23
N GLU A 30 -18.13 -10.87 6.23
CA GLU A 30 -17.72 -12.28 6.43
C GLU A 30 -16.20 -12.42 6.64
N GLY A 31 -15.41 -11.43 6.21
CA GLY A 31 -13.96 -11.53 6.12
C GLY A 31 -13.52 -12.15 4.79
N ALA A 32 -12.40 -11.68 4.26
CA ALA A 32 -11.84 -12.14 2.99
C ALA A 32 -10.30 -12.04 3.01
N THR A 33 -9.65 -12.65 2.03
CA THR A 33 -8.21 -12.49 1.83
C THR A 33 -7.96 -11.93 0.45
N ARG A 34 -7.47 -10.70 0.36
CA ARG A 34 -7.19 -10.03 -0.90
C ARG A 34 -5.69 -10.06 -1.16
N ARG A 35 -5.31 -10.44 -2.37
CA ARG A 35 -3.92 -10.41 -2.82
C ARG A 35 -3.75 -9.25 -3.78
N VAL A 36 -2.84 -8.34 -3.47
CA VAL A 36 -2.54 -7.17 -4.29
C VAL A 36 -1.09 -7.24 -4.74
N LEU A 37 -0.83 -6.91 -6.00
CA LEU A 37 0.53 -6.75 -6.50
C LEU A 37 1.00 -5.34 -6.14
N VAL A 38 2.01 -5.27 -5.27
CA VAL A 38 2.61 -4.01 -4.85
C VAL A 38 3.88 -3.81 -5.66
N ASN A 39 3.91 -2.75 -6.47
CA ASN A 39 5.11 -2.32 -7.18
C ASN A 39 5.91 -1.41 -6.25
N ARG A 40 7.15 -1.80 -5.96
CA ARG A 40 8.03 -1.08 -5.03
C ARG A 40 9.43 -0.95 -5.60
N THR A 41 10.11 0.14 -5.29
CA THR A 41 11.53 0.28 -5.62
C THR A 41 12.38 -0.43 -4.57
N ARG A 42 13.40 -1.16 -4.99
CA ARG A 42 14.39 -1.84 -4.14
C ARG A 42 15.80 -1.49 -4.62
N ILE A 43 16.80 -1.68 -3.76
CA ILE A 43 18.21 -1.48 -4.12
C ILE A 43 18.87 -2.85 -4.27
N ALA A 44 19.48 -3.08 -5.43
CA ALA A 44 20.32 -4.23 -5.69
C ALA A 44 21.62 -4.14 -4.87
N PRO A 45 22.31 -5.26 -4.59
CA PRO A 45 23.60 -5.24 -3.91
C PRO A 45 24.67 -4.43 -4.66
N SER A 46 24.48 -4.18 -5.97
CA SER A 46 25.31 -3.28 -6.78
C SER A 46 25.10 -1.80 -6.49
N GLY A 47 24.12 -1.43 -5.66
CA GLY A 47 23.72 -0.04 -5.39
C GLY A 47 22.71 0.54 -6.39
N ALA A 48 22.32 -0.22 -7.42
CA ALA A 48 21.32 0.23 -8.39
C ALA A 48 19.89 0.04 -7.87
N SER A 49 19.03 1.04 -8.07
CA SER A 49 17.58 0.92 -7.78
C SER A 49 16.87 0.15 -8.90
N TYR A 50 15.97 -0.77 -8.53
CA TYR A 50 15.13 -1.51 -9.45
C TYR A 50 13.68 -1.58 -8.96
N GLN A 51 12.71 -1.70 -9.87
CA GLN A 51 11.32 -1.93 -9.51
C GLN A 51 11.05 -3.41 -9.31
N GLU A 52 10.36 -3.74 -8.24
CA GLU A 52 9.99 -5.10 -7.84
C GLU A 52 8.48 -5.17 -7.60
N SER A 53 7.81 -6.13 -8.25
CA SER A 53 6.39 -6.41 -8.00
C SER A 53 6.27 -7.56 -7.00
N LYS A 54 5.79 -7.28 -5.79
CA LYS A 54 5.57 -8.31 -4.76
C LYS A 54 4.09 -8.52 -4.51
N PRO A 55 3.60 -9.77 -4.55
CA PRO A 55 2.25 -10.08 -4.09
C PRO A 55 2.18 -9.96 -2.56
N VAL A 56 1.33 -9.06 -2.07
CA VAL A 56 1.05 -8.88 -0.65
C VAL A 56 -0.35 -9.40 -0.36
N THR A 57 -0.46 -10.24 0.65
CA THR A 57 -1.72 -10.83 1.11
C THR A 57 -2.29 -10.00 2.25
N ILE A 58 -3.48 -9.47 2.05
CA ILE A 58 -4.17 -8.57 2.97
C ILE A 58 -5.35 -9.32 3.57
N PRO A 59 -5.30 -9.67 4.87
CA PRO A 59 -6.37 -10.39 5.53
C PRO A 59 -7.46 -9.41 5.95
N VAL A 60 -8.51 -9.29 5.13
CA VAL A 60 -9.71 -8.51 5.45
C VAL A 60 -10.49 -9.27 6.52
N ARG A 61 -10.57 -8.75 7.74
CA ARG A 61 -11.33 -9.40 8.82
C ARG A 61 -12.77 -8.90 8.84
N ALA A 62 -13.68 -9.79 9.23
CA ALA A 62 -15.07 -9.44 9.52
C ALA A 62 -15.12 -8.25 10.50
N GLY A 63 -15.89 -7.22 10.15
CA GLY A 63 -16.01 -5.98 10.93
C GLY A 63 -15.03 -4.87 10.52
N TRP A 64 -14.25 -5.05 9.45
CA TRP A 64 -13.49 -3.95 8.85
C TRP A 64 -14.44 -2.89 8.29
N VAL A 65 -14.16 -1.63 8.59
CA VAL A 65 -14.95 -0.47 8.12
C VAL A 65 -14.28 0.20 6.94
N SER A 66 -15.07 0.88 6.10
CA SER A 66 -14.51 1.73 5.05
C SER A 66 -13.68 2.86 5.68
N GLY A 67 -12.56 3.18 5.03
CA GLY A 67 -11.56 4.11 5.54
C GLY A 67 -10.55 3.48 6.51
N MET A 68 -10.64 2.19 6.82
CA MET A 68 -9.65 1.55 7.68
C MET A 68 -8.30 1.46 6.97
N ARG A 69 -7.23 1.88 7.65
CA ARG A 69 -5.86 1.91 7.12
C ARG A 69 -5.03 0.78 7.73
N VAL A 70 -4.44 -0.04 6.88
CA VAL A 70 -3.56 -1.16 7.26
C VAL A 70 -2.15 -0.81 6.85
N THR A 71 -1.21 -0.78 7.80
CA THR A 71 0.19 -0.43 7.52
C THR A 71 1.07 -1.67 7.59
N PHE A 72 1.71 -2.01 6.48
CA PHE A 72 2.74 -3.04 6.37
C PHE A 72 4.12 -2.38 6.41
N LYS A 73 4.78 -2.48 7.57
CA LYS A 73 6.07 -1.83 7.78
C LYS A 73 7.16 -2.41 6.89
N GLY A 74 7.93 -1.56 6.23
CA GLY A 74 9.04 -1.97 5.36
C GLY A 74 8.65 -2.64 4.02
N GLU A 75 7.35 -2.71 3.71
CA GLU A 75 6.87 -3.19 2.40
C GLU A 75 6.75 -2.06 1.36
N GLY A 76 7.04 -0.81 1.72
CA GLY A 76 7.07 0.36 0.84
C GLY A 76 8.36 0.49 0.03
N ASN A 77 8.65 1.66 -0.54
CA ASN A 77 9.81 1.89 -1.40
C ASN A 77 11.14 1.87 -0.64
N HIS A 78 12.22 1.48 -1.31
CA HIS A 78 13.57 1.47 -0.76
C HIS A 78 14.55 1.72 -1.91
N GLY A 79 14.84 3.00 -2.15
CA GLY A 79 15.73 3.53 -3.18
C GLY A 79 17.00 4.17 -2.62
N SER A 80 17.10 4.32 -1.28
CA SER A 80 18.30 4.85 -0.61
C SER A 80 18.83 3.87 0.44
N LEU A 81 20.11 3.49 0.37
CA LEU A 81 20.77 2.59 1.34
C LEU A 81 20.85 3.18 2.76
N GLU A 82 20.83 4.51 2.85
CA GLU A 82 20.88 5.26 4.11
C GLU A 82 19.51 5.36 4.80
N LYS A 83 18.42 5.09 4.07
CA LYS A 83 17.05 5.23 4.57
C LYS A 83 16.45 3.88 4.89
N GLN A 84 15.55 3.84 5.86
CA GLN A 84 14.74 2.64 6.07
C GLN A 84 13.73 2.50 4.93
N PRO A 85 13.36 1.26 4.55
CA PRO A 85 12.28 1.04 3.60
C PRO A 85 11.00 1.72 4.10
N GLY A 86 10.29 2.36 3.18
CA GLY A 86 9.00 2.98 3.43
C GLY A 86 7.97 1.96 3.90
N ASP A 87 6.86 2.47 4.40
CA ASP A 87 5.74 1.65 4.85
C ASP A 87 4.69 1.54 3.73
N LEU A 88 4.00 0.40 3.61
CA LEU A 88 2.88 0.24 2.68
C LEU A 88 1.57 0.45 3.44
N ILE A 89 0.81 1.48 3.08
CA ILE A 89 -0.46 1.85 3.70
C ILE A 89 -1.58 1.45 2.75
N ILE A 90 -2.44 0.55 3.20
CA ILE A 90 -3.60 0.10 2.43
C ILE A 90 -4.86 0.63 3.07
N THR A 91 -5.61 1.43 2.33
CA THR A 91 -6.90 1.97 2.77
C THR A 91 -8.02 1.11 2.22
N VAL A 92 -8.79 0.52 3.12
CA VAL A 92 -9.95 -0.30 2.77
C VAL A 92 -11.09 0.63 2.38
N ARG A 93 -11.65 0.45 1.19
CA ARG A 93 -12.87 1.14 0.76
C ARG A 93 -13.95 0.14 0.50
N GLU A 94 -15.14 0.43 1.01
CA GLU A 94 -16.33 -0.29 0.60
C GLU A 94 -16.67 0.11 -0.84
N SER A 95 -16.78 -0.90 -1.69
CA SER A 95 -17.23 -0.79 -3.07
C SER A 95 -18.62 -1.42 -3.16
N LEU A 96 -19.59 -0.65 -3.66
CA LEU A 96 -20.92 -1.16 -4.01
C LEU A 96 -20.92 -1.95 -5.33
N GLN A 97 -19.77 -2.05 -6.00
CA GLN A 97 -19.64 -2.74 -7.26
C GLN A 97 -19.81 -4.24 -7.01
N SER A 98 -20.94 -4.77 -7.49
CA SER A 98 -21.24 -6.20 -7.57
C SER A 98 -20.02 -6.93 -8.10
N ASP A 99 -19.58 -7.94 -7.33
CA ASP A 99 -18.66 -9.02 -7.69
C ASP A 99 -17.95 -8.89 -9.06
N ASN A 100 -16.64 -8.60 -9.04
CA ASN A 100 -15.70 -8.53 -10.17
C ASN A 100 -15.78 -7.33 -11.15
N ASP A 101 -14.88 -6.37 -10.94
CA ASP A 101 -14.30 -5.61 -12.06
C ASP A 101 -12.78 -5.42 -11.81
N PRO A 102 -11.90 -6.23 -12.45
CA PRO A 102 -10.45 -6.07 -12.35
C PRO A 102 -9.94 -5.01 -13.35
N GLU A 103 -10.39 -3.75 -13.25
CA GLU A 103 -10.01 -2.71 -14.24
C GLU A 103 -9.48 -1.40 -13.62
N ALA A 104 -8.53 -1.49 -12.68
CA ALA A 104 -7.74 -0.29 -12.32
C ALA A 104 -6.39 -0.67 -11.69
N ALA A 105 -5.52 -1.28 -12.48
CA ALA A 105 -4.08 -1.20 -12.26
C ALA A 105 -3.45 -0.42 -13.41
N GLU A 106 -4.03 0.74 -13.76
CA GLU A 106 -3.39 1.69 -14.67
C GLU A 106 -3.07 2.96 -13.90
N GLY A 107 -1.83 3.42 -14.07
CA GLY A 107 -1.40 4.74 -13.64
C GLY A 107 -0.44 4.76 -12.45
N GLN A 108 0.83 4.40 -12.69
CA GLN A 108 1.99 5.17 -12.20
C GLN A 108 3.28 4.64 -12.84
N ALA A 109 3.40 4.87 -14.15
CA ALA A 109 4.71 5.02 -14.78
C ALA A 109 5.08 6.50 -14.67
N ALA A 110 5.93 6.84 -13.71
CA ALA A 110 6.54 8.16 -13.62
C ALA A 110 7.76 8.19 -14.55
N ASN A 111 7.67 9.07 -15.55
CA ASN A 111 8.71 9.72 -16.37
C ASN A 111 10.02 8.98 -16.67
#